data_AF-A0AAJ4T8U6-F1
#
_entry.id   AF-A0AAJ4T8U6-F1
#
_cell.length_a   1.000
_cell.length_b   1.000
_cell.length_c   1.000
_cell.angle_alpha   90.00
_cell.angle_beta   90.00
_cell.angle_gamma   90.00
#
_symmetry.space_group_name_H-M   'P 1'
#
loop_
_entity.id
_entity.type
_entity.pdbx_description
1 polymer ?
#
loop_
_entity_poly.entity_id
_entity_poly.type
_entity_poly.pdbx_seq_one_letter_code
_entity_poly.pdbx_strand_id
1 'polypeptide(L)' 'MTLQERIADAKAALHDLMTGRRVRVVVDQNGERVEYSAANRADLSAYIAMLEAELSTRTKAVGAMRLWF' A
#
# COMPACT_ATOMS: atom_id res chain seq x y z
N MET A 1 -5.54 -0.34 -11.56
CA MET A 1 -4.93 -0.90 -10.33
C MET A 1 -5.77 -0.45 -9.14
N THR A 2 -6.36 -1.40 -8.43
CA THR A 2 -7.15 -1.17 -7.22
C THR A 2 -6.22 -0.95 -6.01
N LEU A 3 -6.73 -0.36 -4.92
CA LEU A 3 -5.95 -0.20 -3.68
C LEU A 3 -5.43 -1.55 -3.15
N GLN A 4 -6.21 -2.61 -3.31
CA GLN A 4 -5.85 -3.97 -2.88
C GLN A 4 -4.66 -4.52 -3.67
N GLU A 5 -4.63 -4.33 -4.99
CA GLU A 5 -3.48 -4.71 -5.82
C GLU A 5 -2.22 -3.93 -5.42
N ARG A 6 -2.35 -2.63 -5.10
CA ARG A 6 -1.23 -1.81 -4.61
C ARG A 6 -0.68 -2.30 -3.26
N ILE A 7 -1.55 -2.69 -2.34
CA ILE A 7 -1.14 -3.26 -1.04
C ILE A 7 -0.42 -4.59 -1.25
N ALA A 8 -0.93 -5.46 -2.13
CA ALA A 8 -0.29 -6.74 -2.44
C ALA A 8 1.11 -6.54 -3.05
N ASP A 9 1.24 -5.63 -4.01
CA ASP A 9 2.53 -5.30 -4.63
C ASP A 9 3.51 -4.68 -3.63
N ALA A 10 3.05 -3.79 -2.76
CA ALA A 10 3.88 -3.18 -1.73
C ALA A 10 4.33 -4.20 -0.66
N LYS A 11 3.47 -5.15 -0.28
CA LYS A 11 3.85 -6.27 0.63
C LYS A 11 4.86 -7.21 -0.02
N ALA A 12 4.67 -7.54 -1.30
CA ALA A 12 5.65 -8.32 -2.05
C ALA A 12 7.00 -7.58 -2.13
N ALA A 13 6.97 -6.26 -2.33
CA ALA A 13 8.16 -5.42 -2.32
C ALA A 13 8.91 -5.46 -0.99
N LEU A 14 8.18 -5.33 0.12
CA LEU A 14 8.75 -5.41 1.46
C LEU A 14 9.40 -6.77 1.69
N HIS A 15 8.73 -7.86 1.31
CA HIS A 15 9.27 -9.22 1.46
C HIS A 15 10.54 -9.42 0.61
N ASP A 16 10.55 -8.93 -0.63
CA ASP A 16 11.75 -8.98 -1.48
C ASP A 16 12.92 -8.22 -0.84
N LEU A 17 12.67 -7.02 -0.33
CA LEU A 17 13.68 -6.22 0.39
C LEU A 17 14.18 -6.93 1.66
N MET A 18 13.29 -7.56 2.43
CA MET A 18 13.67 -8.30 3.65
C MET A 18 14.47 -9.57 3.35
N THR A 19 14.23 -10.21 2.19
CA THR A 19 15.00 -11.37 1.73
C THR A 19 16.34 -11.02 1.09
N GLY A 20 16.73 -9.74 1.10
CA GLY A 20 18.04 -9.27 0.60
C GLY A 20 18.05 -8.94 -0.90
N ARG A 21 16.89 -8.84 -1.56
CA ARG A 21 16.81 -8.39 -2.96
C ARG A 21 16.87 -6.87 -3.07
N ARG A 22 17.40 -6.41 -4.23
CA ARG A 22 17.67 -5.02 -4.59
C ARG A 22 16.40 -4.13 -4.62
N VAL A 23 16.66 -2.82 -4.62
CA VAL A 23 15.73 -1.68 -4.78
C VAL A 23 14.52 -2.04 -5.65
N ARG A 24 13.32 -1.76 -5.14
CA ARG A 24 12.06 -1.98 -5.86
C ARG A 24 11.35 -0.65 -6.08
N VAL A 25 10.98 -0.41 -7.33
CA VAL A 25 10.19 0.76 -7.73
C VAL A 25 8.72 0.44 -7.43
N VAL A 26 8.08 1.21 -6.57
CA VAL A 26 6.63 1.11 -6.30
C VAL A 26 5.96 2.37 -6.84
N VAL A 27 4.84 2.19 -7.53
CA VAL A 27 4.05 3.33 -8.02
C VAL A 27 3.11 3.79 -6.91
N ASP A 28 3.33 4.99 -6.42
CA ASP A 28 2.51 5.64 -5.41
C ASP A 28 1.10 5.95 -5.97
N GLN A 29 0.17 6.25 -5.07
CA GLN A 29 -1.14 6.82 -5.36
C GLN A 29 -1.11 7.99 -6.34
N ASN A 30 -0.10 8.86 -6.24
CA ASN A 30 0.06 10.03 -7.10
C ASN A 30 0.56 9.73 -8.52
N GLY A 31 0.80 8.46 -8.85
CA GLY A 31 1.40 8.05 -10.13
C GLY A 31 2.91 8.27 -10.19
N GLU A 32 3.49 8.80 -9.12
CA GLU A 32 4.93 8.93 -8.94
C GLU A 32 5.55 7.56 -8.66
N ARG A 33 6.73 7.33 -9.25
CA ARG A 33 7.51 6.12 -9.01
C ARG A 33 8.44 6.41 -7.85
N VAL A 34 8.18 5.77 -6.72
CA VAL A 34 9.03 5.88 -5.55
C VAL A 34 9.91 4.64 -5.46
N GLU A 35 11.22 4.86 -5.43
CA GLU A 35 12.20 3.79 -5.27
C GLU A 35 12.38 3.47 -3.79
N TYR A 36 11.97 2.27 -3.39
CA TYR A 36 12.17 1.77 -2.03
C TYR A 36 13.35 0.82 -2.01
N SER A 37 14.32 1.13 -1.15
CA SER A 37 15.48 0.29 -0.86
C SER A 37 15.45 -0.20 0.59
N ALA A 38 16.40 -1.06 0.96
CA ALA A 38 16.56 -1.48 2.36
C ALA A 38 16.76 -0.30 3.33
N ALA A 39 17.26 0.85 2.85
CA ALA A 39 17.41 2.06 3.65
C ALA A 39 16.05 2.73 3.97
N ASN A 40 15.07 2.61 3.08
CA ASN A 40 13.76 3.26 3.14
C ASN A 40 12.66 2.26 3.55
N ARG A 41 13.03 1.11 4.13
CA ARG A 41 12.11 0.04 4.53
C ARG A 41 11.04 0.56 5.50
N ALA A 42 11.42 1.45 6.41
CA ALA A 42 10.52 2.00 7.41
C ALA A 42 9.40 2.80 6.73
N ASP A 43 9.76 3.63 5.75
CA ASP A 43 8.81 4.41 4.95
C ASP A 43 7.86 3.50 4.17
N LEU A 44 8.38 2.43 3.56
CA LEU A 44 7.53 1.45 2.86
C LEU A 44 6.51 0.79 3.80
N SER A 45 6.91 0.45 5.02
CA SER A 45 6.00 -0.14 6.01
C SER A 45 4.92 0.84 6.47
N ALA A 46 5.28 2.12 6.66
CA ALA A 46 4.32 3.18 7.00
C ALA A 46 3.33 3.43 5.86
N TYR A 47 3.82 3.42 4.61
CA TYR A 47 2.97 3.56 3.42
C TYR A 47 1.96 2.42 3.30
N ILE A 48 2.36 1.17 3.53
CA ILE A 48 1.44 0.02 3.54
C ILE A 48 0.34 0.20 4.60
N ALA A 49 0.71 0.62 5.81
CA ALA A 49 -0.25 0.85 6.89
C ALA A 49 -1.27 1.96 6.53
N MET A 50 -0.81 3.02 5.87
CA MET A 50 -1.68 4.10 5.38
C MET A 50 -2.66 3.57 4.31
N LEU A 51 -2.18 2.78 3.35
CA LEU A 51 -3.02 2.17 2.32
C LEU A 51 -4.09 1.24 2.90
N GLU A 52 -3.75 0.43 3.92
CA GLU A 52 -4.71 -0.46 4.60
C GLU A 52 -5.76 0.34 5.39
N ALA A 53 -5.36 1.44 6.03
CA ALA A 53 -6.28 2.33 6.72
C ALA A 53 -7.25 3.03 5.76
N GLU A 54 -6.76 3.47 4.60
CA GLU A 54 -7.60 4.09 3.56
C GLU A 54 -8.58 3.08 2.96
N LEU A 55 -8.11 1.85 2.66
CA LEU A 55 -8.98 0.78 2.20
C LEU A 55 -10.09 0.48 3.22
N SER A 56 -9.72 0.37 4.50
CA SER A 56 -10.67 0.13 5.59
C SER A 56 -11.69 1.26 5.71
N THR A 57 -11.25 2.52 5.59
CA THR A 57 -12.11 3.70 5.64
C THR A 57 -13.09 3.74 4.47
N ARG A 58 -12.60 3.46 3.25
CA ARG A 58 -13.43 3.38 2.04
C ARG A 58 -14.47 2.26 2.14
N THR A 59 -14.10 1.08 2.65
CA THR A 59 -15.03 -0.03 2.87
C THR A 59 -16.10 0.33 3.92
N LYS A 60 -15.72 1.01 5.01
CA LYS A 60 -16.67 1.47 6.04
C LYS A 60 -17.65 2.54 5.51
N ALA A 61 -17.17 3.46 4.68
CA ALA A 61 -18.02 4.48 4.05
C ALA A 61 -19.09 3.87 3.13
N VAL A 62 -18.76 2.79 2.42
CA VAL A 62 -19.73 2.10 1.54
C VAL A 62 -20.75 1.28 2.33
N GLY A 63 -20.41 0.80 3.53
CA GLY A 63 -21.32 0.04 4.40
C GLY A 63 -22.37 0.90 5.13
N ALA A 64 -22.06 2.16 5.42
CA ALA A 64 -22.95 3.05 6.17
C ALA A 64 -24.13 3.63 5.35
N MET A 65 -24.14 3.43 4.02
CA MET A 65 -25.06 4.08 3.10
C MET A 65 -26.11 3.13 2.50
N ARG A 66 -26.56 2.11 3.25
CA ARG A 66 -27.55 1.12 2.75
C ARG A 66 -28.70 0.74 3.69
N LEU A 67 -28.98 1.50 4.76
CA LEU A 67 -30.03 1.11 5.73
C LEU A 67 -30.84 2.28 6.30
N TRP A 68 -31.30 3.23 5.48
CA TRP A 68 -32.32 4.21 5.89
C TRP A 68 -33.35 4.41 4.77
N PHE A 69 -34.17 3.37 4.51
CA PHE A 69 -35.50 3.47 3.89
C PHE A 69 -36.35 2.29 4.33
#